data_AF-A0A5C6FTK2-F1
#
_entry.id   AF-A0A5C6FTK2-F1
#
_cell.length_a   1.000
_cell.length_b   1.000
_cell.length_c   1.000
_cell.angle_alpha   90.00
_cell.angle_beta   90.00
_cell.angle_gamma   90.00
#
_symmetry.space_group_name_H-M   'P 1'
#
loop_
_entity.id
_entity.type
_entity.pdbx_description
1 polymer ?
#
loop_
_entity_poly.entity_id
_entity_poly.type
_entity_poly.pdbx_seq_one_letter_code
_entity_poly.pdbx_strand_id
1 'polypeptide(L)'
;MSLTSLLDSITNRQESRKRSKWSDYKSLVAAICDGKEPSADVVAQTLADNETTLDGLRHDVLLLERRRKLRAEMDAAPPLESEDRKLAKRIDRAESELKKLVDEREAAMAPMYQRRHEIKQICKRATKAQRELRATCEDKELLEEFEQTRERYHEAQTECDHLEKEIAQHQRWAVIDREKAEMAGVKAEVARYNRQADDYEAKIARFQEQLEPLSEHAADLHAMLADIESRFLVP
;
A
#
# COMPACT_ATOMS: atom_id res chain seq x y z
N MET A 1 -29.04 -15.64 81.55
CA MET A 1 -27.76 -15.40 80.85
C MET A 1 -26.85 -16.58 81.16
N SER A 2 -26.64 -17.50 80.22
CA SER A 2 -25.71 -18.61 80.42
C SER A 2 -24.27 -18.10 80.26
N LEU A 3 -23.31 -18.70 80.98
CA LEU A 3 -21.89 -18.41 80.82
C LEU A 3 -21.43 -18.50 79.35
N THR A 4 -22.07 -19.39 78.57
CA THR A 4 -21.84 -19.51 77.12
C THR A 4 -22.26 -18.27 76.33
N SER A 5 -23.42 -17.67 76.61
CA SER A 5 -23.86 -16.44 75.91
C SER A 5 -22.97 -15.22 76.18
N LEU A 6 -22.31 -15.16 77.33
CA LEU A 6 -21.36 -14.10 77.68
C LEU A 6 -20.02 -14.30 76.95
N LEU A 7 -19.53 -15.54 76.88
CA LEU A 7 -18.32 -15.88 76.13
C LEU A 7 -18.51 -15.64 74.62
N ASP A 8 -19.66 -15.99 74.07
CA ASP A 8 -20.00 -15.71 72.66
C ASP A 8 -20.11 -14.20 72.37
N SER A 9 -20.66 -13.42 73.30
CA SER A 9 -20.71 -11.95 73.16
C SER A 9 -19.30 -11.32 73.19
N ILE A 10 -18.43 -11.80 74.07
CA ILE A 10 -17.05 -11.31 74.22
C ILE A 10 -16.22 -11.67 72.98
N THR A 11 -16.32 -12.91 72.50
CA THR A 11 -15.60 -13.37 71.29
C THR A 11 -16.05 -12.63 70.05
N ASN A 12 -17.37 -12.48 69.83
CA ASN A 12 -17.90 -11.68 68.72
C ASN A 12 -17.44 -10.21 68.77
N ARG A 13 -17.38 -9.62 69.98
CA ARG A 13 -16.89 -8.25 70.16
C ARG A 13 -15.39 -8.15 69.88
N GLN A 14 -14.61 -9.16 70.24
CA GLN A 14 -13.19 -9.22 69.92
C GLN A 14 -12.94 -9.40 68.42
N GLU A 15 -13.69 -10.27 67.74
CA GLU A 15 -13.62 -10.42 66.28
C GLU A 15 -14.03 -9.12 65.56
N SER A 16 -15.10 -8.47 66.00
CA SER A 16 -15.52 -7.19 65.46
C SER A 16 -14.43 -6.12 65.60
N ARG A 17 -13.74 -6.07 66.74
CA ARG A 17 -12.60 -5.14 66.94
C ARG A 17 -11.44 -5.46 66.02
N LYS A 18 -11.09 -6.73 65.84
CA LYS A 18 -10.03 -7.16 64.90
C LYS A 18 -10.38 -6.78 63.46
N ARG A 19 -11.63 -6.99 63.04
CA ARG A 19 -12.12 -6.58 61.71
C ARG A 19 -12.08 -5.07 61.53
N SER A 20 -12.47 -4.30 62.55
CA SER A 20 -12.41 -2.83 62.52
C SER A 20 -10.97 -2.36 62.35
N LYS A 21 -10.05 -2.82 63.21
CA LYS A 21 -8.62 -2.48 63.14
C LYS A 21 -8.00 -2.78 61.78
N TRP A 22 -8.35 -3.93 61.21
CA TRP A 22 -7.90 -4.33 59.88
C TRP A 22 -8.51 -3.47 58.75
N SER A 23 -9.76 -3.06 58.92
CA SER A 23 -10.42 -2.12 58.00
C SER A 23 -9.77 -0.74 58.05
N ASP A 24 -9.40 -0.27 59.24
CA ASP A 24 -8.71 1.00 59.44
C ASP A 24 -7.31 0.97 58.79
N TYR A 25 -6.58 -0.14 58.95
CA TYR A 25 -5.30 -0.37 58.26
C TYR A 25 -5.45 -0.36 56.73
N LYS A 26 -6.44 -1.07 56.18
CA LYS A 26 -6.70 -1.05 54.73
C LYS A 26 -7.07 0.35 54.23
N SER A 27 -7.81 1.11 55.02
CA SER A 27 -8.20 2.48 54.69
C SER A 27 -6.99 3.41 54.69
N LEU A 28 -6.05 3.21 55.62
CA LEU A 28 -4.76 3.89 55.64
C LEU A 28 -3.92 3.56 54.39
N VAL A 29 -3.77 2.28 54.05
CA VAL A 29 -3.04 1.84 52.84
C VAL A 29 -3.64 2.45 51.58
N ALA A 30 -4.97 2.46 51.47
CA ALA A 30 -5.68 3.09 50.36
C ALA A 30 -5.45 4.61 50.32
N ALA A 31 -5.54 5.30 51.46
CA ALA A 31 -5.32 6.74 51.55
C ALA A 31 -3.90 7.13 51.13
N ILE A 32 -2.88 6.40 51.58
CA ILE A 32 -1.48 6.63 51.17
C ILE A 32 -1.31 6.34 49.68
N CYS A 33 -1.92 5.26 49.16
CA CYS A 33 -1.90 4.94 47.74
C CYS A 33 -2.60 6.01 46.87
N ASP A 34 -3.59 6.73 47.43
CA ASP A 34 -4.26 7.87 46.78
C ASP A 34 -3.44 9.18 46.86
N GLY A 35 -2.23 9.14 47.43
CA GLY A 35 -1.36 10.31 47.61
C GLY A 35 -1.74 11.20 48.80
N LYS A 36 -2.57 10.71 49.74
CA LYS A 36 -2.88 11.44 50.97
C LYS A 36 -1.78 11.18 52.01
N GLU A 37 -1.44 12.22 52.76
CA GLU A 37 -0.48 12.15 53.88
C GLU A 37 -1.23 12.06 55.22
N PRO A 38 -1.47 10.85 55.75
CA PRO A 38 -2.05 10.70 57.09
C PRO A 38 -1.10 11.20 58.17
N SER A 39 -1.63 11.72 59.27
CA SER A 39 -0.80 12.22 60.38
C SER A 39 0.03 11.10 61.01
N ALA A 40 1.22 11.46 61.53
CA ALA A 40 2.14 10.51 62.15
C ALA A 40 1.51 9.73 63.30
N ASP A 41 0.64 10.39 64.09
CA ASP A 41 -0.08 9.76 65.21
C ASP A 41 -1.07 8.69 64.74
N VAL A 42 -1.78 8.93 63.62
CA VAL A 42 -2.72 7.97 63.04
C VAL A 42 -1.98 6.77 62.47
N VAL A 43 -0.84 6.99 61.80
CA VAL A 43 0.00 5.91 61.30
C VAL A 43 0.56 5.07 62.46
N ALA A 44 1.13 5.71 63.49
CA ALA A 44 1.68 5.00 64.64
C ALA A 44 0.62 4.17 65.38
N GLN A 45 -0.57 4.73 65.61
CA GLN A 45 -1.66 4.05 66.30
C GLN A 45 -2.19 2.85 65.50
N THR A 46 -2.43 3.03 64.20
CA THR A 46 -2.97 1.96 63.33
C THR A 46 -1.98 0.82 63.11
N LEU A 47 -0.67 1.12 63.04
CA LEU A 47 0.38 0.10 62.97
C LEU A 47 0.48 -0.70 64.26
N ALA A 48 0.46 -0.02 65.41
CA ALA A 48 0.46 -0.65 66.73
C ALA A 48 -0.79 -1.52 66.93
N ASP A 49 -1.96 -1.04 66.50
CA ASP A 49 -3.22 -1.77 66.63
C ASP A 49 -3.32 -3.04 65.80
N ASN A 50 -2.53 -3.14 64.72
CA ASN A 50 -2.49 -4.27 63.79
C ASN A 50 -1.19 -5.08 63.87
N GLU A 51 -0.29 -4.77 64.80
CA GLU A 51 1.01 -5.45 64.98
C GLU A 51 1.85 -5.45 63.67
N THR A 52 1.83 -4.34 62.93
CA THR A 52 2.51 -4.18 61.64
C THR A 52 3.67 -3.18 61.71
N THR A 53 4.62 -3.31 60.79
CA THR A 53 5.77 -2.41 60.68
C THR A 53 5.57 -1.38 59.56
N LEU A 54 6.34 -0.29 59.61
CA LEU A 54 6.37 0.69 58.52
C LEU A 54 6.78 0.07 57.17
N ASP A 55 7.68 -0.91 57.18
CA ASP A 55 8.07 -1.63 55.95
C ASP A 55 6.94 -2.52 55.43
N GLY A 56 6.15 -3.14 56.32
CA GLY A 56 4.92 -3.85 55.96
C GLY A 56 3.89 -2.93 55.32
N LEU A 57 3.69 -1.74 55.89
CA LEU A 57 2.81 -0.71 55.32
C LEU A 57 3.28 -0.26 53.94
N ARG A 58 4.58 0.01 53.77
CA ARG A 58 5.16 0.37 52.46
C ARG A 58 4.95 -0.72 51.42
N HIS A 59 5.18 -1.98 51.80
CA HIS A 59 4.96 -3.12 50.92
C HIS A 59 3.49 -3.22 50.47
N ASP A 60 2.55 -3.08 51.41
CA ASP A 60 1.12 -3.19 51.12
C ASP A 60 0.61 -2.03 50.24
N VAL A 61 1.14 -0.81 50.43
CA VAL A 61 0.86 0.33 49.55
C VAL A 61 1.34 0.07 48.13
N LEU A 62 2.59 -0.39 47.95
CA LEU A 62 3.13 -0.73 46.62
C LEU A 62 2.34 -1.87 45.98
N LEU A 63 1.93 -2.87 46.75
CA LEU A 63 1.11 -3.98 46.29
C LEU A 63 -0.27 -3.49 45.83
N LEU A 64 -0.91 -2.60 46.57
CA LEU A 64 -2.19 -2.02 46.21
C LEU A 64 -2.08 -1.17 44.93
N GLU A 65 -1.03 -0.36 44.80
CA GLU A 65 -0.76 0.43 43.60
C GLU A 65 -0.62 -0.49 42.37
N ARG A 66 0.18 -1.56 42.48
CA ARG A 66 0.34 -2.55 41.41
C ARG A 66 -0.99 -3.23 41.06
N ARG A 67 -1.79 -3.60 42.05
CA ARG A 67 -3.10 -4.22 41.84
C ARG A 67 -4.08 -3.28 41.14
N ARG A 68 -4.08 -1.99 41.47
CA ARG A 68 -4.90 -0.97 40.79
C ARG A 68 -4.49 -0.82 39.33
N LYS A 69 -3.19 -0.78 39.03
CA LYS A 69 -2.67 -0.77 37.65
C LYS A 69 -3.14 -2.00 36.86
N LEU A 70 -2.94 -3.20 37.41
CA LEU A 70 -3.41 -4.45 36.79
C LEU A 70 -4.92 -4.46 36.58
N ARG A 71 -5.69 -3.93 37.54
CA ARG A 71 -7.15 -3.85 37.40
C ARG A 71 -7.56 -2.91 36.27
N ALA A 72 -6.90 -1.75 36.15
CA ALA A 72 -7.15 -0.83 35.05
C ALA A 72 -6.84 -1.45 33.68
N GLU A 73 -5.76 -2.22 33.56
CA GLU A 73 -5.44 -2.99 32.35
C GLU A 73 -6.52 -4.04 32.04
N MET A 74 -6.97 -4.79 33.06
CA MET A 74 -8.05 -5.76 32.91
C MET A 74 -9.38 -5.10 32.49
N ASP A 75 -9.72 -3.95 33.07
CA ASP A 75 -10.96 -3.24 32.75
C ASP A 75 -10.91 -2.58 31.37
N ALA A 76 -9.71 -2.28 30.84
CA ALA A 76 -9.50 -1.76 29.49
C ALA A 76 -9.61 -2.82 28.38
N ALA A 77 -9.45 -4.11 28.70
CA ALA A 77 -9.44 -5.18 27.69
C ALA A 77 -10.81 -5.46 27.02
N PRO A 78 -11.95 -5.58 27.74
CA PRO A 78 -13.24 -5.92 27.13
C PRO A 78 -13.70 -5.00 25.97
N PRO A 79 -13.60 -3.66 26.04
CA PRO A 79 -13.99 -2.82 24.90
C PRO A 79 -13.08 -3.05 23.68
N LEU A 80 -11.78 -3.23 23.88
CA LEU A 80 -10.82 -3.53 22.81
C LEU A 80 -11.09 -4.88 22.15
N GLU A 81 -11.40 -5.92 22.93
CA GLU A 81 -11.80 -7.23 22.37
C GLU A 81 -13.09 -7.14 21.55
N SER A 82 -14.05 -6.33 21.97
CA SER A 82 -15.27 -6.09 21.20
C SER A 82 -14.97 -5.35 19.89
N GLU A 83 -14.08 -4.35 19.92
CA GLU A 83 -13.62 -3.64 18.72
C GLU A 83 -12.86 -4.57 17.77
N ASP A 84 -11.94 -5.39 18.29
CA ASP A 84 -11.20 -6.39 17.53
C ASP A 84 -12.14 -7.36 16.79
N ARG A 85 -13.16 -7.88 17.48
CA ARG A 85 -14.19 -8.74 16.86
C ARG A 85 -14.99 -8.01 15.76
N LYS A 86 -15.26 -6.72 15.92
CA LYS A 86 -15.94 -5.93 14.89
C LYS A 86 -15.04 -5.69 13.69
N LEU A 87 -13.75 -5.43 13.93
CA LEU A 87 -12.75 -5.26 12.88
C LEU A 87 -12.56 -6.56 12.09
N ALA A 88 -12.38 -7.69 12.77
CA ALA A 88 -12.29 -9.01 12.14
C ALA A 88 -13.47 -9.27 11.19
N LYS A 89 -14.70 -9.04 11.64
CA LYS A 89 -15.90 -9.19 10.77
C LYS A 89 -15.90 -8.24 9.57
N ARG A 90 -15.34 -7.03 9.69
CA ARG A 90 -15.24 -6.09 8.57
C ARG A 90 -14.17 -6.55 7.58
N ILE A 91 -13.06 -7.07 8.07
CA ILE A 91 -11.98 -7.66 7.26
C ILE A 91 -12.54 -8.85 6.47
N ASP A 92 -13.19 -9.80 7.13
CA ASP A 92 -13.76 -11.00 6.47
C ASP A 92 -14.75 -10.64 5.34
N ARG A 93 -15.57 -9.60 5.57
CA ARG A 93 -16.52 -9.08 4.56
C ARG A 93 -15.78 -8.46 3.38
N ALA A 94 -14.80 -7.60 3.64
CA ALA A 94 -14.01 -6.96 2.60
C ALA A 94 -13.23 -7.98 1.77
N GLU A 95 -12.66 -9.02 2.39
CA GLU A 95 -11.98 -10.12 1.69
C GLU A 95 -12.94 -10.92 0.81
N SER A 96 -14.15 -11.21 1.33
CA SER A 96 -15.19 -11.90 0.57
C SER A 96 -15.67 -11.09 -0.64
N GLU A 97 -15.81 -9.77 -0.49
CA GLU A 97 -16.16 -8.86 -1.57
C GLU A 97 -15.04 -8.75 -2.60
N LEU A 98 -13.78 -8.62 -2.15
CA LEU A 98 -12.63 -8.60 -3.04
C LEU A 98 -12.53 -9.88 -3.86
N LYS A 99 -12.75 -11.04 -3.25
CA LYS A 99 -12.76 -12.32 -3.95
C LYS A 99 -13.81 -12.35 -5.07
N LYS A 100 -15.04 -11.90 -4.80
CA LYS A 100 -16.10 -11.81 -5.82
C LYS A 100 -15.69 -10.89 -6.97
N LEU A 101 -15.14 -9.72 -6.67
CA LEU A 101 -14.68 -8.78 -7.70
C LEU A 101 -13.53 -9.35 -8.54
N VAL A 102 -12.64 -10.14 -7.93
CA VAL A 102 -11.58 -10.85 -8.66
C VAL A 102 -12.19 -11.91 -9.58
N ASP A 103 -13.11 -12.74 -9.07
CA ASP A 103 -13.78 -13.78 -9.86
C ASP A 103 -14.57 -13.16 -11.03
N GLU A 104 -15.30 -12.06 -10.80
CA GLU A 104 -16.01 -11.30 -11.82
C GLU A 104 -15.07 -10.71 -12.88
N ARG A 105 -13.94 -10.13 -12.45
CA ARG A 105 -12.90 -9.62 -13.36
C ARG A 105 -12.31 -10.75 -14.19
N GLU A 106 -11.99 -11.89 -13.60
CA GLU A 106 -11.44 -13.04 -14.31
C GLU A 106 -12.44 -13.58 -15.34
N ALA A 107 -13.71 -13.71 -14.96
CA ALA A 107 -14.78 -14.11 -15.87
C ALA A 107 -14.95 -13.14 -17.05
N ALA A 108 -14.89 -11.83 -16.78
CA ALA A 108 -14.96 -10.79 -17.82
C ALA A 108 -13.74 -10.80 -18.75
N MET A 109 -12.55 -11.09 -18.23
CA MET A 109 -11.30 -11.07 -18.98
C MET A 109 -11.02 -12.37 -19.76
N ALA A 110 -11.54 -13.51 -19.29
CA ALA A 110 -11.37 -14.81 -19.92
C ALA A 110 -11.67 -14.83 -21.44
N PRO A 111 -12.83 -14.34 -21.94
CA PRO A 111 -13.11 -14.32 -23.37
C PRO A 111 -12.13 -13.43 -24.16
N MET A 112 -11.64 -12.34 -23.56
CA MET A 112 -10.65 -11.47 -24.20
C MET A 112 -9.30 -12.17 -24.35
N TYR A 113 -8.88 -12.92 -23.34
CA TYR A 113 -7.65 -13.72 -23.41
C TYR A 113 -7.75 -14.84 -24.45
N GLN A 114 -8.89 -15.53 -24.51
CA GLN A 114 -9.18 -16.53 -25.54
C GLN A 114 -9.12 -15.90 -26.94
N ARG A 115 -9.84 -14.79 -27.14
CA ARG A 115 -9.86 -14.10 -28.43
C ARG A 115 -8.47 -13.61 -28.85
N ARG A 116 -7.68 -13.08 -27.90
CA ARG A 116 -6.29 -12.68 -28.15
C ARG A 116 -5.42 -13.87 -28.56
N HIS A 117 -5.64 -15.04 -27.98
CA HIS A 117 -4.92 -16.25 -28.35
C HIS A 117 -5.28 -16.71 -29.78
N GLU A 118 -6.57 -16.75 -30.11
CA GLU A 118 -7.05 -17.07 -31.46
C GLU A 118 -6.46 -16.12 -32.51
N ILE A 119 -6.50 -14.81 -32.25
CA ILE A 119 -5.91 -13.80 -33.14
C ILE A 119 -4.43 -14.08 -33.35
N LYS A 120 -3.66 -14.35 -32.28
CA LYS A 120 -2.24 -14.72 -32.41
C LYS A 120 -2.03 -15.97 -33.28
N GLN A 121 -2.88 -16.99 -33.16
CA GLN A 121 -2.79 -18.18 -34.00
C GLN A 121 -3.14 -17.89 -35.46
N ILE A 122 -4.16 -17.07 -35.72
CA ILE A 122 -4.53 -16.63 -37.07
C ILE A 122 -3.38 -15.84 -37.70
N CYS A 123 -2.82 -14.86 -36.99
CA CYS A 123 -1.68 -14.08 -37.48
C CYS A 123 -0.48 -14.99 -37.80
N LYS A 124 -0.15 -15.96 -36.94
CA LYS A 124 0.91 -16.94 -37.22
C LYS A 124 0.66 -17.73 -38.50
N ARG A 125 -0.57 -18.19 -38.72
CA ARG A 125 -0.95 -18.92 -39.95
C ARG A 125 -0.87 -18.01 -41.18
N ALA A 126 -1.36 -16.78 -41.09
CA ALA A 126 -1.29 -15.79 -42.17
C ALA A 126 0.17 -15.48 -42.56
N THR A 127 1.05 -15.22 -41.59
CA THR A 127 2.48 -15.00 -41.86
C THR A 127 3.14 -16.22 -42.50
N LYS A 128 2.77 -17.44 -42.09
CA LYS A 128 3.27 -18.66 -42.73
C LYS A 128 2.80 -18.76 -44.19
N ALA A 129 1.51 -18.52 -44.44
CA ALA A 129 0.94 -18.53 -45.79
C ALA A 129 1.58 -17.46 -46.68
N GLN A 130 1.78 -16.22 -46.19
CA GLN A 130 2.50 -15.16 -46.93
C GLN A 130 3.93 -15.56 -47.29
N ARG A 131 4.63 -16.30 -46.42
CA ARG A 131 5.98 -16.81 -46.72
C ARG A 131 5.95 -17.91 -47.78
N GLU A 132 5.02 -18.84 -47.67
CA GLU A 132 4.84 -19.92 -48.64
C GLU A 132 4.52 -19.36 -50.02
N LEU A 133 3.58 -18.42 -50.10
CA LEU A 133 3.15 -17.76 -51.33
C LEU A 133 4.32 -17.05 -52.03
N ARG A 134 5.15 -16.33 -51.27
CA ARG A 134 6.40 -15.74 -51.78
C ARG A 134 7.41 -16.79 -52.23
N ALA A 135 7.58 -17.87 -51.47
CA ALA A 135 8.53 -18.92 -51.82
C ALA A 135 8.13 -19.68 -53.10
N THR A 136 6.84 -19.72 -53.43
CA THR A 136 6.31 -20.34 -54.65
C THR A 136 6.15 -19.36 -55.81
N CYS A 137 6.43 -18.06 -55.63
CA CYS A 137 6.36 -17.07 -56.70
C CYS A 137 7.50 -17.29 -57.71
N GLU A 138 7.16 -17.51 -58.97
CA GLU A 138 8.14 -17.70 -60.05
C GLU A 138 8.67 -16.38 -60.61
N ASP A 139 7.91 -15.28 -60.45
CA ASP A 139 8.32 -13.94 -60.85
C ASP A 139 9.39 -13.38 -59.88
N LYS A 140 10.64 -13.38 -60.35
CA LYS A 140 11.79 -12.89 -59.58
C LYS A 140 11.82 -11.37 -59.48
N GLU A 141 11.34 -10.67 -60.50
CA GLU A 141 11.33 -9.20 -60.50
C GLU A 141 10.34 -8.70 -59.44
N LEU A 142 9.19 -9.35 -59.32
CA LEU A 142 8.20 -9.06 -58.29
C LEU A 142 8.72 -9.35 -56.87
N LEU A 143 9.48 -10.43 -56.70
CA LEU A 143 10.12 -10.75 -55.40
C LEU A 143 11.20 -9.73 -55.02
N GLU A 144 12.00 -9.29 -55.99
CA GLU A 144 13.00 -8.23 -55.78
C GLU A 144 12.34 -6.89 -55.44
N GLU A 145 11.28 -6.51 -56.16
CA GLU A 145 10.47 -5.31 -55.88
C GLU A 145 9.90 -5.35 -54.46
N PHE A 146 9.37 -6.52 -54.04
CA PHE A 146 8.85 -6.74 -52.70
C PHE A 146 9.93 -6.56 -51.62
N GLU A 147 11.08 -7.25 -51.74
CA GLU A 147 12.11 -7.18 -50.69
C GLU A 147 12.74 -5.79 -50.61
N GLN A 148 12.96 -5.11 -51.74
CA GLN A 148 13.45 -3.71 -51.74
C GLN A 148 12.45 -2.76 -51.07
N THR A 149 11.17 -2.88 -51.40
CA THR A 149 10.12 -2.04 -50.78
C THR A 149 10.00 -2.34 -49.29
N ARG A 150 10.17 -3.60 -48.90
CA ARG A 150 10.13 -4.05 -47.52
C ARG A 150 11.30 -3.54 -46.71
N GLU A 151 12.51 -3.57 -47.25
CA GLU A 151 13.71 -3.01 -46.61
C GLU A 151 13.52 -1.51 -46.36
N ARG A 152 13.11 -0.76 -47.39
CA ARG A 152 12.80 0.68 -47.26
C ARG A 152 11.72 0.97 -46.23
N TYR A 153 10.68 0.13 -46.16
CA TYR A 153 9.63 0.26 -45.16
C TYR A 153 10.17 0.04 -43.74
N HIS A 154 11.00 -0.99 -43.53
CA HIS A 154 11.64 -1.24 -42.22
C HIS A 154 12.56 -0.09 -41.83
N GLU A 155 13.36 0.44 -42.76
CA GLU A 155 14.21 1.61 -42.51
C GLU A 155 13.38 2.82 -42.06
N ALA A 156 12.36 3.20 -42.84
CA ALA A 156 11.47 4.31 -42.48
C ALA A 156 10.79 4.10 -41.12
N GLN A 157 10.34 2.87 -40.83
CA GLN A 157 9.72 2.56 -39.54
C GLN A 157 10.71 2.64 -38.38
N THR A 158 11.96 2.18 -38.56
CA THR A 158 13.00 2.30 -37.53
C THR A 158 13.38 3.76 -37.25
N GLU A 159 13.36 4.60 -38.28
CA GLU A 159 13.59 6.04 -38.13
C GLU A 159 12.43 6.73 -37.41
N CYS A 160 11.17 6.37 -37.72
CA CYS A 160 10.01 6.84 -36.95
C CYS A 160 10.12 6.46 -35.47
N ASP A 161 10.39 5.18 -35.17
CA ASP A 161 10.55 4.67 -33.82
C ASP A 161 11.69 5.39 -33.06
N HIS A 162 12.76 5.77 -33.77
CA HIS A 162 13.86 6.52 -33.19
C HIS A 162 13.41 7.94 -32.83
N LEU A 163 12.76 8.66 -33.74
CA LEU A 163 12.26 10.02 -33.50
C LEU A 163 11.22 10.06 -32.38
N GLU A 164 10.31 9.08 -32.33
CA GLU A 164 9.33 8.97 -31.23
C GLU A 164 10.00 8.79 -29.87
N LYS A 165 11.07 7.98 -29.80
CA LYS A 165 11.85 7.81 -28.57
C LYS A 165 12.54 9.09 -28.14
N GLU A 166 13.16 9.80 -29.09
CA GLU A 166 13.81 11.10 -28.83
C GLU A 166 12.79 12.13 -28.32
N ILE A 167 11.61 12.21 -28.95
CA ILE A 167 10.50 13.07 -28.50
C ILE A 167 10.12 12.72 -27.05
N ALA A 168 9.84 11.45 -26.76
CA ALA A 168 9.44 11.02 -25.42
C ALA A 168 10.52 11.26 -24.36
N GLN A 169 11.80 11.14 -24.74
CA GLN A 169 12.92 11.43 -23.86
C GLN A 169 13.03 12.93 -23.55
N HIS A 170 12.99 13.77 -24.59
CA HIS A 170 13.05 15.22 -24.43
C HIS A 170 11.85 15.80 -23.68
N GLN A 171 10.65 15.24 -23.87
CA GLN A 171 9.46 15.62 -23.11
C GLN A 171 9.67 15.39 -21.61
N ARG A 172 10.22 14.24 -21.24
CA ARG A 172 10.53 13.92 -19.84
C ARG A 172 11.56 14.91 -19.25
N TRP A 173 12.60 15.24 -20.01
CA TRP A 173 13.60 16.21 -19.55
C TRP A 173 13.05 17.63 -19.40
N ALA A 174 12.20 18.08 -20.32
CA ALA A 174 11.54 19.39 -20.21
C ALA A 174 10.69 19.48 -18.95
N VAL A 175 9.91 18.43 -18.63
CA VAL A 175 9.11 18.36 -17.38
C VAL A 175 10.02 18.44 -16.16
N ILE A 176 11.07 17.60 -16.10
CA ILE A 176 12.00 17.56 -14.97
C ILE A 176 12.67 18.93 -14.75
N ASP A 177 13.11 19.60 -15.82
CA ASP A 177 13.78 20.89 -15.66
C ASP A 177 12.78 22.00 -15.30
N ARG A 178 11.52 21.96 -15.77
CA ARG A 178 10.46 22.85 -15.27
C ARG A 178 10.22 22.65 -13.77
N GLU A 179 10.11 21.40 -13.30
CA GLU A 179 9.96 21.08 -11.87
C GLU A 179 11.16 21.59 -11.05
N LYS A 180 12.40 21.43 -11.56
CA LYS A 180 13.59 22.00 -10.90
C LYS A 180 13.55 23.52 -10.85
N ALA A 181 13.04 24.18 -11.88
CA ALA A 181 12.87 25.63 -11.90
C ALA A 181 11.91 26.09 -10.81
N GLU A 182 10.80 25.37 -10.58
CA GLU A 182 9.84 25.66 -9.51
C GLU A 182 10.44 25.49 -8.11
N MET A 183 11.31 24.49 -7.94
CA MET A 183 11.96 24.19 -6.65
C MET A 183 13.20 25.04 -6.39
N ALA A 184 13.74 25.74 -7.39
CA ALA A 184 14.96 26.51 -7.26
C ALA A 184 14.73 27.82 -6.50
N GLY A 185 15.46 28.02 -5.40
CA GLY A 185 15.40 29.25 -4.60
C GLY A 185 16.17 30.44 -5.18
N VAL A 186 16.95 30.24 -6.25
CA VAL A 186 17.83 31.24 -6.85
C VAL A 186 17.38 31.59 -8.26
N LYS A 187 17.11 32.87 -8.52
CA LYS A 187 16.61 33.37 -9.82
C LYS A 187 17.46 32.94 -11.02
N ALA A 188 18.78 32.89 -10.87
CA ALA A 188 19.69 32.47 -11.93
C ALA A 188 19.52 30.98 -12.29
N GLU A 189 19.23 30.12 -11.31
CA GLU A 189 18.98 28.69 -11.52
C GLU A 189 17.62 28.46 -12.18
N VAL A 190 16.58 29.17 -11.73
CA VAL A 190 15.26 29.19 -12.39
C VAL A 190 15.40 29.52 -13.88
N ALA A 191 16.13 30.60 -14.19
CA ALA A 191 16.36 31.01 -15.57
C ALA A 191 17.16 29.98 -16.39
N ARG A 192 18.11 29.26 -15.76
CA ARG A 192 18.87 28.20 -16.43
C ARG A 192 17.97 27.02 -16.77
N TYR A 193 17.20 26.52 -15.81
CA TYR A 193 16.33 25.37 -16.02
C TYR A 193 15.21 25.66 -17.02
N ASN A 194 14.61 26.86 -16.98
CA ASN A 194 13.62 27.26 -18.00
C ASN A 194 14.22 27.27 -19.41
N ARG A 195 15.43 27.82 -19.60
CA ARG A 195 16.09 27.76 -20.92
C ARG A 195 16.36 26.34 -21.39
N GLN A 196 16.75 25.44 -20.49
CA GLN A 196 16.96 24.03 -20.84
C GLN A 196 15.64 23.35 -21.25
N ALA A 197 14.54 23.64 -20.55
CA ALA A 197 13.21 23.17 -20.94
C ALA A 197 12.79 23.72 -22.32
N ASP A 198 12.98 25.03 -22.55
CA ASP A 198 12.69 25.67 -23.84
C ASP A 198 13.53 25.06 -24.98
N ASP A 199 14.81 24.75 -24.73
CA ASP A 199 15.69 24.09 -25.70
C ASP A 199 15.20 22.66 -26.04
N TYR A 200 14.69 21.92 -25.04
CA TYR A 200 14.11 20.59 -25.28
C TYR A 200 12.79 20.69 -26.05
N GLU A 201 11.95 21.68 -25.76
CA GLU A 201 10.71 21.94 -26.50
C GLU A 201 10.98 22.29 -27.96
N ALA A 202 12.00 23.11 -28.23
CA ALA A 202 12.44 23.40 -29.59
C ALA A 202 12.94 22.15 -30.33
N LYS A 203 13.64 21.23 -29.65
CA LYS A 203 14.05 19.95 -30.23
C LYS A 203 12.86 19.03 -30.53
N ILE A 204 11.90 18.95 -29.61
CA ILE A 204 10.67 18.17 -29.80
C ILE A 204 9.93 18.64 -31.06
N ALA A 205 9.75 19.96 -31.21
CA ALA A 205 9.09 20.52 -32.39
C ALA A 205 9.79 20.11 -33.69
N ARG A 206 11.13 20.17 -33.73
CA ARG A 206 11.91 19.74 -34.91
C ARG A 206 11.76 18.25 -35.20
N PHE A 207 11.78 17.40 -34.17
CA PHE A 207 11.57 15.96 -34.37
C PHE A 207 10.15 15.65 -34.84
N GLN A 208 9.14 16.39 -34.38
CA GLN A 208 7.76 16.26 -34.86
C GLN A 208 7.62 16.66 -36.33
N GLU A 209 8.25 17.76 -36.75
CA GLU A 209 8.28 18.20 -38.16
C GLU A 209 8.95 17.15 -39.07
N GLN A 210 9.91 16.38 -38.56
CA GLN A 210 10.55 15.29 -39.29
C GLN A 210 9.71 13.99 -39.28
N LEU A 211 9.02 13.73 -38.18
CA LEU A 211 8.24 12.49 -37.99
C LEU A 211 7.03 12.44 -38.92
N GLU A 212 6.33 13.55 -39.13
CA GLU A 212 5.12 13.61 -39.96
C GLU A 212 5.36 13.10 -41.40
N PRO A 213 6.25 13.69 -42.22
CA PRO A 213 6.49 13.23 -43.59
C PRO A 213 7.07 11.81 -43.65
N LEU A 214 7.87 11.42 -42.64
CA LEU A 214 8.43 10.07 -42.56
C LEU A 214 7.33 9.02 -42.26
N SER A 215 6.36 9.37 -41.41
CA SER A 215 5.23 8.51 -41.09
C SER A 215 4.30 8.33 -42.30
N GLU A 216 4.09 9.38 -43.10
CA GLU A 216 3.39 9.31 -44.38
C GLU A 216 4.15 8.40 -45.36
N HIS A 217 5.47 8.57 -45.47
CA HIS A 217 6.29 7.72 -46.33
C HIS A 217 6.23 6.23 -45.93
N ALA A 218 6.26 5.94 -44.63
CA ALA A 218 6.11 4.57 -44.14
C ALA A 218 4.71 4.00 -44.46
N ALA A 219 3.65 4.81 -44.35
CA ALA A 219 2.30 4.41 -44.72
C ALA A 219 2.18 4.11 -46.23
N ASP A 220 2.78 4.93 -47.08
CA ASP A 220 2.83 4.72 -48.52
C ASP A 220 3.58 3.44 -48.89
N LEU A 221 4.75 3.21 -48.29
CA LEU A 221 5.52 1.97 -48.51
C LEU A 221 4.75 0.74 -48.04
N HIS A 222 4.01 0.82 -46.92
CA HIS A 222 3.13 -0.25 -46.49
C HIS A 222 2.02 -0.51 -47.52
N ALA A 223 1.41 0.54 -48.08
CA ALA A 223 0.39 0.39 -49.11
C ALA A 223 0.95 -0.26 -50.38
N MET A 224 2.16 0.12 -50.81
CA MET A 224 2.87 -0.51 -51.92
C MET A 224 3.15 -1.99 -51.65
N LEU A 225 3.58 -2.36 -50.44
CA LEU A 225 3.76 -3.77 -50.07
C LEU A 225 2.46 -4.56 -50.19
N ALA A 226 1.34 -3.99 -49.75
CA ALA A 226 0.05 -4.66 -49.86
C ALA A 226 -0.38 -4.86 -51.33
N ASP A 227 -0.09 -3.88 -52.19
CA ASP A 227 -0.35 -3.98 -53.63
C ASP A 227 0.52 -5.07 -54.28
N ILE A 228 1.83 -5.08 -54.00
CA ILE A 228 2.75 -6.13 -54.45
C ILE A 228 2.31 -7.51 -53.94
N GLU A 229 1.92 -7.62 -52.67
CA GLU A 229 1.41 -8.88 -52.12
C GLU A 229 0.15 -9.38 -52.82
N SER A 230 -0.70 -8.47 -53.30
CA SER A 230 -1.90 -8.84 -54.08
C SER A 230 -1.54 -9.41 -55.45
N ARG A 231 -0.45 -8.95 -56.07
CA ARG A 231 0.03 -9.42 -57.38
C ARG A 231 0.56 -10.85 -57.32
N PHE A 232 1.05 -11.31 -56.17
CA PHE A 232 1.43 -12.72 -55.97
C PHE A 232 0.26 -13.71 -56.05
N LEU A 233 -1.00 -13.24 -56.02
CA LEU A 233 -2.19 -14.08 -56.16
C LEU A 233 -2.58 -14.32 -57.63
N VAL A 234 -1.96 -13.59 -58.56
CA VAL A 234 -2.20 -13.75 -60.00
C VAL A 234 -1.26 -14.85 -60.53
N PRO A 235 -1.79 -15.92 -61.14
CA PRO A 235 -1.00 -17.03 -61.66
C PRO A 235 -0.14 -16.66 -62.87
#